data_AF-W9CMY1-F1
#
_entry.id   AF-W9CMY1-F1
#
_cell.length_a   1.000
_cell.length_b   1.000
_cell.length_c   1.000
_cell.angle_alpha   90.00
_cell.angle_beta   90.00
_cell.angle_gamma   90.00
#
_symmetry.space_group_name_H-M   'P 1'
#
loop_
_entity.id
_entity.type
_entity.pdbx_description
1 polymer ?
#
loop_
_entity_poly.entity_id
_entity_poly.type
_entity_poly.pdbx_seq_one_letter_code
_entity_poly.pdbx_strand_id
1 'polypeptide(L)'
;MQLPMKTLIALLPFFLQVSAQATGSGTTTRYWDCCKPSCAWDGKATLESGSGPVGTCDVNDSPLSDPTAIAVSGCSGGTSYMCSDQSPWAVTDDLAYGYAAVNIAGGSESSWCCACYELTFTSTALAGKKMIVQATNIGGDLGSNQFDIAIPGGGVGIFNGCTTEFGVPSSGWGAQYGGVAAESSCATFPAALQPGCDFRFAWFESADNPTVDFKQVECPAALTKSTGCKRADDTSMPAPDVSGSASASPVATYSSAVVNIVSSSSSSAVVIPNPASSSSALIAPTSAVVVLTSSAVVAPTSASSSKVSSVAGISTSAPAHTHTSATKSEKKSLTVAPQSTSTVSAGYGGGEDDDTCDIE
;
A
#
# COMPACT_ATOMS: atom_id res chain seq x y z
N MET A 1 -15.78 -12.05 47.16
CA MET A 1 -16.40 -10.74 46.84
C MET A 1 -17.36 -10.95 45.68
N GLN A 2 -18.68 -10.89 45.93
CA GLN A 2 -19.67 -10.84 44.86
C GLN A 2 -19.82 -9.38 44.43
N LEU A 3 -19.45 -9.06 43.19
CA LEU A 3 -19.69 -7.74 42.63
C LEU A 3 -21.20 -7.50 42.53
N PRO A 4 -21.71 -6.31 42.92
CA PRO A 4 -23.13 -6.01 42.85
C PRO A 4 -23.64 -6.14 41.43
N MET A 5 -24.82 -6.76 41.23
CA MET A 5 -25.44 -6.97 39.92
C MET A 5 -25.64 -5.66 39.13
N LYS A 6 -25.74 -4.52 39.83
CA LYS A 6 -25.82 -3.18 39.26
C LYS A 6 -24.49 -2.71 38.64
N THR A 7 -23.35 -3.14 39.20
CA THR A 7 -22.01 -2.86 38.67
C THR A 7 -21.72 -3.67 37.42
N LEU A 8 -22.25 -4.90 37.33
CA LEU A 8 -22.14 -5.75 36.14
C LEU A 8 -22.91 -5.18 34.94
N ILE A 9 -24.10 -4.61 35.16
CA ILE A 9 -24.93 -4.00 34.12
C ILE A 9 -24.36 -2.65 33.64
N ALA A 10 -23.71 -1.89 34.54
CA ALA A 10 -23.04 -0.64 34.17
C ALA A 10 -21.79 -0.85 33.28
N LEU A 11 -21.21 -2.05 33.29
CA LEU A 11 -20.05 -2.41 32.47
C LEU A 11 -20.44 -3.04 31.12
N LEU A 12 -21.70 -3.45 30.92
CA LEU A 12 -22.17 -4.03 29.66
C LEU A 12 -21.86 -3.18 28.40
N PRO A 13 -22.03 -1.84 28.38
CA PRO A 13 -21.68 -1.04 27.20
C PRO A 13 -20.16 -0.91 26.98
N PHE A 14 -19.33 -1.24 27.98
CA PHE A 14 -17.87 -1.30 27.84
C PHE A 14 -17.37 -2.62 27.24
N PHE A 15 -18.19 -3.68 27.28
CA PHE A 15 -17.87 -4.99 26.69
C PHE A 15 -18.47 -5.22 25.29
N LEU A 16 -19.26 -4.28 24.77
CA LEU A 16 -19.97 -4.39 23.49
C LEU A 16 -19.56 -3.31 22.47
N GLN A 17 -18.30 -2.87 22.49
CA GLN A 17 -17.71 -2.31 21.26
C GLN A 17 -17.38 -3.47 20.32
N VAL A 18 -18.40 -4.07 19.72
CA VAL A 18 -18.22 -4.85 18.50
C VAL A 18 -17.81 -3.86 17.43
N SER A 19 -16.52 -3.82 17.12
CA SER A 19 -15.99 -3.14 15.95
C SER A 19 -16.77 -3.66 14.75
N ALA A 20 -17.68 -2.86 14.19
CA ALA A 20 -18.38 -3.25 12.98
C ALA A 20 -17.33 -3.41 11.87
N GLN A 21 -17.18 -4.63 11.38
CA GLN A 21 -16.27 -4.98 10.30
C GLN A 21 -16.60 -4.11 9.07
N ALA A 22 -15.62 -3.33 8.58
CA ALA A 22 -15.82 -2.59 7.34
C ALA A 22 -15.95 -3.57 6.17
N THR A 23 -17.01 -3.44 5.38
CA THR A 23 -17.27 -4.27 4.20
C THR A 23 -18.08 -3.49 3.17
N GLY A 24 -17.97 -3.88 1.91
CA GLY A 24 -18.77 -3.32 0.83
C GLY A 24 -18.16 -3.61 -0.53
N SER A 25 -18.68 -2.95 -1.56
CA SER A 25 -18.05 -2.92 -2.88
C SER A 25 -17.13 -1.71 -3.00
N GLY A 26 -16.11 -1.84 -3.84
CA GLY A 26 -15.09 -0.83 -4.05
C GLY A 26 -14.47 -0.88 -5.45
N THR A 27 -13.65 0.11 -5.72
CA THR A 27 -12.86 0.22 -6.95
C THR A 27 -11.38 0.16 -6.60
N THR A 28 -10.56 -0.26 -7.55
CA THR A 28 -9.11 -0.24 -7.37
C THR A 28 -8.43 0.68 -8.37
N THR A 29 -7.27 1.17 -7.97
CA THR A 29 -6.25 1.74 -8.85
C THR A 29 -4.91 1.08 -8.52
N ARG A 30 -3.83 1.54 -9.14
CA ARG A 30 -2.47 1.07 -8.88
C ARG A 30 -1.52 2.26 -8.79
N TYR A 31 -0.58 2.22 -7.86
CA TYR A 31 0.42 3.28 -7.68
C TYR A 31 1.74 2.76 -7.13
N TRP A 32 2.79 3.54 -7.31
CA TRP A 32 4.02 3.49 -6.54
C TRP A 32 4.73 4.84 -6.68
N ASP A 33 4.58 5.68 -5.67
CA ASP A 33 5.12 7.05 -5.65
C ASP A 33 6.39 7.19 -4.82
N CYS A 34 6.79 6.10 -4.14
CA CYS A 34 7.92 6.01 -3.22
C CYS A 34 7.81 6.87 -1.95
N CYS A 35 6.71 7.60 -1.75
CA CYS A 35 6.58 8.48 -0.60
C CYS A 35 6.58 7.69 0.72
N LYS A 36 7.01 8.34 1.80
CA LYS A 36 6.66 7.87 3.16
C LYS A 36 5.12 7.70 3.24
N PRO A 37 4.61 6.50 3.50
CA PRO A 37 3.18 6.24 3.53
C PRO A 37 2.53 6.88 4.77
N SER A 38 1.27 7.30 4.68
CA SER A 38 0.63 8.12 5.72
C SER A 38 0.51 7.42 7.08
N CYS A 39 0.36 6.10 7.10
CA CYS A 39 0.28 5.32 8.35
C CYS A 39 1.65 5.06 8.98
N ALA A 40 2.74 5.59 8.40
CA ALA A 40 4.07 5.64 9.04
C ALA A 40 4.23 6.84 9.99
N TRP A 41 3.23 7.71 10.10
CA TRP A 41 3.22 8.79 11.09
C TRP A 41 2.61 8.32 12.42
N ASP A 42 3.15 8.84 13.52
CA ASP A 42 2.62 8.56 14.86
C ASP A 42 1.20 9.08 15.06
N GLY A 43 0.46 8.40 15.94
CA GLY A 43 -0.89 8.79 16.32
C GLY A 43 -1.96 8.58 15.25
N LYS A 44 -1.62 7.89 14.15
CA LYS A 44 -2.55 7.61 13.06
C LYS A 44 -3.56 6.52 13.37
N ALA A 45 -3.24 5.58 14.25
CA ALA A 45 -4.14 4.53 14.71
C ALA A 45 -3.72 4.04 16.11
N THR A 46 -4.62 3.33 16.80
CA THR A 46 -4.29 2.61 18.03
C THR A 46 -3.63 1.27 17.67
N LEU A 47 -2.37 1.13 18.02
CA LEU A 47 -1.55 -0.03 17.66
C LEU A 47 -1.42 -1.02 18.82
N GLU A 48 -1.18 -2.29 18.49
CA GLU A 48 -0.91 -3.33 19.47
C GLU A 48 0.33 -3.01 20.30
N SER A 49 0.37 -3.46 21.56
CA SER A 49 1.56 -3.28 22.39
C SER A 49 2.77 -3.96 21.76
N GLY A 50 3.86 -3.21 21.56
CA GLY A 50 5.07 -3.69 20.88
C GLY A 50 5.06 -3.53 19.36
N SER A 51 3.97 -3.01 18.78
CA SER A 51 3.91 -2.58 17.38
C SER A 51 4.23 -1.09 17.24
N GLY A 52 4.68 -0.67 16.05
CA GLY A 52 4.89 0.73 15.69
C GLY A 52 4.14 1.09 14.40
N PRO A 53 4.13 2.37 14.00
CA PRO A 53 3.62 2.79 12.69
C PRO A 53 4.29 2.01 11.54
N VAL A 54 3.73 2.13 10.34
CA VAL A 54 4.30 1.48 9.15
C VAL A 54 5.77 1.84 9.00
N GLY A 55 6.62 0.82 8.91
CA GLY A 55 8.05 0.92 8.67
C GLY A 55 8.36 1.69 7.39
N THR A 56 9.47 2.42 7.40
CA THR A 56 9.96 3.17 6.23
C THR A 56 11.42 2.92 6.03
N CYS A 57 11.90 3.15 4.82
CA CYS A 57 13.28 2.90 4.45
C CYS A 57 13.98 4.20 4.04
N ASP A 58 15.31 4.20 4.12
CA ASP A 58 16.13 5.22 3.50
C ASP A 58 16.23 5.00 1.97
N VAL A 59 16.99 5.87 1.30
CA VAL A 59 17.19 5.82 -0.16
C VAL A 59 17.86 4.52 -0.66
N ASN A 60 18.46 3.74 0.23
CA ASN A 60 19.11 2.47 -0.09
C ASN A 60 18.24 1.27 0.32
N ASP A 61 16.94 1.48 0.54
CA ASP A 61 15.99 0.44 0.96
C ASP A 61 16.36 -0.17 2.33
N SER A 62 17.09 0.57 3.17
CA SER A 62 17.45 0.13 4.53
C SER A 62 16.39 0.59 5.52
N PRO A 63 15.79 -0.33 6.33
CA PRO A 63 14.78 0.04 7.31
C PRO A 63 15.29 1.09 8.30
N LEU A 64 14.51 2.16 8.47
CA LEU A 64 14.77 3.17 9.49
C LEU A 64 14.41 2.60 10.85
N SER A 65 15.36 2.65 11.80
CA SER A 65 15.21 2.12 13.17
C SER A 65 14.11 2.80 13.98
N ASP A 66 13.68 3.99 13.53
CA ASP A 66 12.56 4.71 14.08
C ASP A 66 11.70 5.24 12.91
N PRO A 67 10.62 4.53 12.52
CA PRO A 67 9.71 4.98 11.45
C PRO A 67 8.95 6.26 11.82
N THR A 68 8.92 6.61 13.10
CA THR A 68 8.25 7.78 13.65
C THR A 68 9.21 8.97 13.80
N ALA A 69 10.52 8.73 13.89
CA ALA A 69 11.54 9.77 13.89
C ALA A 69 11.47 10.58 12.59
N ILE A 70 11.20 11.88 12.76
CA ILE A 70 11.75 13.11 12.13
C ILE A 70 12.11 13.12 10.63
N ALA A 71 12.46 12.00 10.00
CA ALA A 71 12.68 11.87 8.59
C ALA A 71 11.40 12.25 7.83
N VAL A 72 11.44 13.48 7.32
CA VAL A 72 10.48 14.03 6.40
C VAL A 72 10.34 13.06 5.22
N SER A 73 9.13 12.92 4.68
CA SER A 73 8.92 12.12 3.47
C SER A 73 9.88 12.58 2.36
N GLY A 74 10.41 11.65 1.58
CA GLY A 74 11.17 11.98 0.36
C GLY A 74 10.37 12.91 -0.58
N CYS A 75 9.05 12.74 -0.63
CA CYS A 75 8.13 13.59 -1.38
C CYS A 75 8.00 15.03 -0.84
N SER A 76 8.52 15.29 0.35
CA SER A 76 8.58 16.60 0.99
C SER A 76 10.03 17.04 1.25
N GLY A 77 11.00 16.48 0.49
CA GLY A 77 12.42 16.85 0.57
C GLY A 77 13.20 16.19 1.71
N GLY A 78 12.65 15.14 2.32
CA GLY A 78 13.36 14.36 3.34
C GLY A 78 13.98 13.07 2.81
N THR A 79 14.12 12.08 3.70
CA THR A 79 14.92 10.86 3.46
C THR A 79 14.19 9.58 3.85
N SER A 80 12.86 9.64 4.00
CA SER A 80 12.02 8.48 4.33
C SER A 80 11.12 8.13 3.15
N TYR A 81 11.20 6.87 2.73
CA TYR A 81 10.52 6.30 1.57
C TYR A 81 9.75 5.04 1.96
N MET A 82 8.84 4.61 1.09
CA MET A 82 8.17 3.31 1.23
C MET A 82 9.18 2.18 0.98
N CYS A 83 9.28 1.22 1.89
CA CYS A 83 10.19 0.08 1.74
C CYS A 83 9.76 -0.82 0.57
N SER A 84 10.74 -1.36 -0.16
CA SER A 84 10.47 -2.24 -1.31
C SER A 84 9.83 -3.57 -0.91
N ASP A 85 10.04 -4.04 0.31
CA ASP A 85 9.38 -5.23 0.87
C ASP A 85 7.87 -5.01 1.18
N GLN A 86 7.39 -3.77 1.01
CA GLN A 86 5.97 -3.43 0.95
C GLN A 86 5.41 -3.50 -0.48
N SER A 87 6.01 -4.35 -1.32
CA SER A 87 5.50 -4.74 -2.64
C SER A 87 4.51 -5.90 -2.54
N PRO A 88 3.63 -6.10 -3.55
CA PRO A 88 2.68 -7.21 -3.57
C PRO A 88 3.35 -8.51 -4.07
N TRP A 89 2.78 -9.65 -3.69
CA TRP A 89 3.24 -10.96 -4.15
C TRP A 89 2.12 -11.99 -4.22
N ALA A 90 2.28 -12.97 -5.11
CA ALA A 90 1.40 -14.13 -5.19
C ALA A 90 1.70 -15.13 -4.06
N VAL A 91 0.67 -15.60 -3.38
CA VAL A 91 0.73 -16.70 -2.40
C VAL A 91 0.37 -18.03 -3.07
N THR A 92 -0.69 -18.00 -3.88
CA THR A 92 -1.11 -19.07 -4.79
C THR A 92 -1.59 -18.43 -6.10
N ASP A 93 -2.00 -19.23 -7.09
CA ASP A 93 -2.56 -18.71 -8.34
C ASP A 93 -3.80 -17.83 -8.12
N ASP A 94 -4.51 -18.00 -7.00
CA ASP A 94 -5.79 -17.34 -6.70
C ASP A 94 -5.78 -16.49 -5.43
N LEU A 95 -4.64 -16.42 -4.74
CA LEU A 95 -4.43 -15.57 -3.57
C LEU A 95 -3.14 -14.77 -3.69
N ALA A 96 -3.22 -13.46 -3.50
CA ALA A 96 -2.07 -12.57 -3.36
C ALA A 96 -2.14 -11.76 -2.07
N TYR A 97 -0.99 -11.32 -1.59
CA TYR A 97 -0.87 -10.34 -0.50
C TYR A 97 -0.24 -9.04 -1.03
N GLY A 98 -0.52 -7.93 -0.36
CA GLY A 98 0.14 -6.67 -0.65
C GLY A 98 -0.33 -5.53 0.23
N TYR A 99 -0.23 -4.32 -0.30
CA TYR A 99 -0.46 -3.09 0.44
C TYR A 99 -1.28 -2.12 -0.40
N ALA A 100 -1.97 -1.18 0.24
CA ALA A 100 -2.76 -0.20 -0.47
C ALA A 100 -2.83 1.14 0.26
N ALA A 101 -2.99 2.21 -0.51
CA ALA A 101 -3.62 3.43 -0.01
C ALA A 101 -5.14 3.25 -0.05
N VAL A 102 -5.84 3.65 1.01
CA VAL A 102 -7.29 3.40 1.12
C VAL A 102 -8.07 4.65 1.49
N ASN A 103 -9.33 4.68 1.05
CA ASN A 103 -10.36 5.57 1.56
C ASN A 103 -11.65 4.77 1.77
N ILE A 104 -11.95 4.42 3.02
CA ILE A 104 -13.10 3.56 3.37
C ILE A 104 -14.27 4.40 3.84
N ALA A 105 -15.45 4.18 3.25
CA ALA A 105 -16.66 4.93 3.56
C ALA A 105 -17.00 4.89 5.06
N GLY A 106 -17.26 6.05 5.66
CA GLY A 106 -17.61 6.16 7.07
C GLY A 106 -16.44 5.96 8.04
N GLY A 107 -15.21 5.79 7.53
CA GLY A 107 -14.00 5.67 8.31
C GLY A 107 -13.14 6.94 8.32
N SER A 108 -11.97 6.81 8.94
CA SER A 108 -10.86 7.75 8.99
C SER A 108 -9.53 6.99 9.07
N GLU A 109 -8.40 7.69 8.98
CA GLU A 109 -7.07 7.10 9.21
C GLU A 109 -7.00 6.27 10.52
N SER A 110 -7.62 6.74 11.59
CA SER A 110 -7.67 5.99 12.86
C SER A 110 -8.40 4.66 12.77
N SER A 111 -9.33 4.51 11.84
CA SER A 111 -10.07 3.26 11.61
C SER A 111 -9.37 2.29 10.64
N TRP A 112 -8.66 2.80 9.62
CA TRP A 112 -8.12 1.95 8.56
C TRP A 112 -6.60 1.82 8.58
N CYS A 113 -5.84 2.72 9.20
CA CYS A 113 -4.39 2.59 9.21
C CYS A 113 -3.98 1.27 9.86
N CYS A 114 -3.17 0.53 9.12
CA CYS A 114 -2.66 -0.81 9.42
C CYS A 114 -3.73 -1.91 9.51
N ALA A 115 -4.99 -1.63 9.15
CA ALA A 115 -6.02 -2.65 9.00
C ALA A 115 -5.77 -3.47 7.74
N CYS A 116 -6.22 -4.73 7.74
CA CYS A 116 -6.18 -5.58 6.56
C CYS A 116 -7.57 -5.77 5.96
N TYR A 117 -7.62 -5.89 4.64
CA TYR A 117 -8.84 -6.11 3.88
C TYR A 117 -8.63 -7.26 2.92
N GLU A 118 -9.55 -8.23 2.95
CA GLU A 118 -9.67 -9.25 1.90
C GLU A 118 -10.49 -8.63 0.77
N LEU A 119 -9.86 -8.47 -0.38
CA LEU A 119 -10.47 -8.04 -1.63
C LEU A 119 -10.78 -9.28 -2.45
N THR A 120 -12.04 -9.44 -2.87
CA THR A 120 -12.43 -10.40 -3.90
C THR A 120 -12.69 -9.61 -5.19
N PHE A 121 -11.90 -9.84 -6.22
CA PHE A 121 -12.08 -9.15 -7.50
C PHE A 121 -13.40 -9.56 -8.15
N THR A 122 -14.13 -8.60 -8.72
CA THR A 122 -15.45 -8.81 -9.32
C THR A 122 -15.49 -8.52 -10.82
N SER A 123 -14.37 -8.08 -11.40
CA SER A 123 -14.24 -7.81 -12.84
C SER A 123 -12.83 -8.11 -13.34
N THR A 124 -12.63 -7.95 -14.67
CA THR A 124 -11.41 -8.32 -15.41
C THR A 124 -11.14 -9.83 -15.40
N ALA A 125 -9.95 -10.25 -15.84
CA ALA A 125 -9.51 -11.64 -15.74
C ALA A 125 -9.30 -12.10 -14.28
N LEU A 126 -9.15 -11.16 -13.35
CA LEU A 126 -8.98 -11.47 -11.93
C LEU A 126 -10.26 -11.86 -11.19
N ALA A 127 -11.44 -11.78 -11.83
CA ALA A 127 -12.71 -12.03 -11.16
C ALA A 127 -12.72 -13.38 -10.41
N GLY A 128 -13.01 -13.33 -9.10
CA GLY A 128 -12.97 -14.48 -8.20
C GLY A 128 -11.66 -14.70 -7.46
N LYS A 129 -10.53 -14.16 -7.96
CA LYS A 129 -9.26 -14.16 -7.23
C LYS A 129 -9.35 -13.25 -6.00
N LYS A 130 -8.52 -13.54 -5.01
CA LYS A 130 -8.47 -12.80 -3.75
C LYS A 130 -7.13 -12.12 -3.55
N MET A 131 -7.17 -10.92 -3.01
CA MET A 131 -5.98 -10.22 -2.54
C MET A 131 -6.19 -9.71 -1.12
N ILE A 132 -5.27 -9.99 -0.21
CA ILE A 132 -5.29 -9.40 1.14
C ILE A 132 -4.32 -8.24 1.16
N VAL A 133 -4.84 -7.05 1.44
CA VAL A 133 -4.03 -5.84 1.49
C VAL A 133 -3.99 -5.28 2.90
N GLN A 134 -2.82 -4.84 3.35
CA GLN A 134 -2.71 -3.97 4.52
C GLN A 134 -2.78 -2.50 4.07
N ALA A 135 -3.63 -1.72 4.72
CA ALA A 135 -3.74 -0.29 4.48
C ALA A 135 -2.56 0.45 5.14
N THR A 136 -1.63 0.95 4.31
CA THR A 136 -0.43 1.65 4.76
C THR A 136 -0.48 3.15 4.49
N ASN A 137 -1.34 3.59 3.58
CA ASN A 137 -1.41 4.97 3.14
C ASN A 137 -2.86 5.45 2.95
N ILE A 138 -3.03 6.75 2.67
CA ILE A 138 -4.26 7.33 2.15
C ILE A 138 -3.97 8.05 0.84
N GLY A 139 -4.98 8.15 -0.02
CA GLY A 139 -4.98 9.12 -1.12
C GLY A 139 -6.10 10.12 -0.94
N GLY A 140 -5.77 11.41 -0.94
CA GLY A 140 -6.75 12.50 -0.76
C GLY A 140 -7.70 12.67 -1.95
N ASP A 141 -7.34 12.08 -3.09
CA ASP A 141 -8.08 12.01 -4.34
C ASP A 141 -8.90 10.71 -4.50
N LEU A 142 -8.77 9.78 -3.56
CA LEU A 142 -9.48 8.51 -3.62
C LEU A 142 -10.98 8.72 -3.36
N GLY A 143 -11.80 8.10 -4.19
CA GLY A 143 -13.23 7.98 -4.00
C GLY A 143 -13.59 7.12 -2.79
N SER A 144 -14.89 7.05 -2.51
CA SER A 144 -15.40 6.21 -1.41
C SER A 144 -15.18 4.73 -1.72
N ASN A 145 -14.63 3.98 -0.75
CA ASN A 145 -14.24 2.57 -0.88
C ASN A 145 -13.26 2.30 -2.02
N GLN A 146 -12.27 3.18 -2.20
CA GLN A 146 -11.22 2.97 -3.19
C GLN A 146 -9.94 2.43 -2.53
N PHE A 147 -9.33 1.45 -3.20
CA PHE A 147 -8.05 0.84 -2.84
C PHE A 147 -7.04 1.12 -3.96
N ASP A 148 -6.09 2.00 -3.70
CA ASP A 148 -4.97 2.21 -4.61
C ASP A 148 -3.87 1.20 -4.27
N ILE A 149 -3.77 0.13 -5.06
CA ILE A 149 -2.90 -1.00 -4.75
C ILE A 149 -1.44 -0.57 -5.00
N ALA A 150 -0.59 -0.76 -4.00
CA ALA A 150 0.83 -0.48 -4.13
C ALA A 150 1.47 -1.53 -5.05
N ILE A 151 1.85 -1.13 -6.27
CA ILE A 151 2.47 -1.98 -7.28
C ILE A 151 3.61 -1.18 -7.90
N PRO A 152 4.89 -1.55 -7.69
CA PRO A 152 6.01 -0.90 -8.35
C PRO A 152 5.79 -0.76 -9.86
N GLY A 153 5.88 0.48 -10.36
CA GLY A 153 5.59 0.79 -11.75
C GLY A 153 4.10 0.93 -12.08
N GLY A 154 3.22 1.04 -11.08
CA GLY A 154 1.79 1.39 -11.23
C GLY A 154 1.54 2.86 -11.57
N GLY A 155 2.56 3.71 -11.43
CA GLY A 155 2.48 5.15 -11.66
C GLY A 155 2.69 5.93 -10.36
N VAL A 156 3.34 7.08 -10.45
CA VAL A 156 3.65 7.91 -9.27
C VAL A 156 2.45 8.76 -8.84
N GLY A 157 1.53 9.05 -9.77
CA GLY A 157 0.34 9.84 -9.47
C GLY A 157 0.67 11.31 -9.18
N ILE A 158 0.08 11.86 -8.12
CA ILE A 158 0.19 13.28 -7.75
C ILE A 158 1.59 13.60 -7.19
N PHE A 159 2.15 12.70 -6.40
CA PHE A 159 3.46 12.86 -5.76
C PHE A 159 4.51 12.02 -6.50
N ASN A 160 5.79 12.33 -6.32
CA ASN A 160 6.87 11.54 -6.92
C ASN A 160 8.15 11.65 -6.07
N GLY A 161 8.25 10.75 -5.09
CA GLY A 161 9.48 10.53 -4.33
C GLY A 161 10.47 9.65 -5.08
N CYS A 162 10.02 8.89 -6.07
CA CYS A 162 10.88 7.97 -6.82
C CYS A 162 11.99 8.71 -7.57
N THR A 163 11.74 9.95 -8.01
CA THR A 163 12.77 10.79 -8.64
C THR A 163 13.92 11.07 -7.67
N THR A 164 13.63 11.39 -6.41
CA THR A 164 14.66 11.68 -5.40
C THR A 164 15.28 10.40 -4.84
N GLU A 165 14.53 9.30 -4.83
CA GLU A 165 15.03 8.02 -4.34
C GLU A 165 15.93 7.30 -5.35
N PHE A 166 15.42 7.11 -6.57
CA PHE A 166 16.05 6.26 -7.59
C PHE A 166 16.52 7.02 -8.83
N GLY A 167 16.34 8.34 -8.89
CA GLY A 167 16.76 9.14 -10.03
C GLY A 167 15.93 8.93 -11.30
N VAL A 168 14.68 8.46 -11.16
CA VAL A 168 13.78 8.22 -12.32
C VAL A 168 13.22 9.53 -12.88
N PRO A 169 12.67 9.55 -14.10
CA PRO A 169 12.03 10.73 -14.66
C PRO A 169 10.90 11.30 -13.77
N SER A 170 10.53 12.57 -14.01
CA SER A 170 9.46 13.24 -13.26
C SER A 170 8.07 12.58 -13.42
N SER A 171 7.86 11.73 -14.42
CA SER A 171 6.66 10.91 -14.58
C SER A 171 6.77 9.52 -13.94
N GLY A 172 7.89 9.20 -13.28
CA GLY A 172 8.24 7.85 -12.83
C GLY A 172 8.85 6.99 -13.95
N TRP A 173 8.80 5.67 -13.79
CA TRP A 173 9.29 4.71 -14.79
C TRP A 173 8.44 4.61 -16.07
N GLY A 174 7.26 5.23 -16.09
CA GLY A 174 6.34 5.17 -17.23
C GLY A 174 5.42 6.38 -17.27
N ALA A 175 4.14 6.15 -17.60
CA ALA A 175 3.13 7.19 -17.50
C ALA A 175 2.94 7.61 -16.03
N GLN A 176 2.71 8.91 -15.80
CA GLN A 176 2.51 9.43 -14.44
C GLN A 176 1.38 8.69 -13.71
N TYR A 177 0.28 8.41 -14.41
CA TYR A 177 -0.83 7.56 -13.94
C TYR A 177 -0.85 6.27 -14.77
N GLY A 178 -0.90 5.12 -14.11
CA GLY A 178 -0.89 3.80 -14.77
C GLY A 178 0.50 3.23 -15.08
N GLY A 179 1.55 4.05 -15.00
CA GLY A 179 2.95 3.62 -14.94
C GLY A 179 3.46 2.91 -16.19
N VAL A 180 4.24 1.85 -16.01
CA VAL A 180 4.85 1.11 -17.13
C VAL A 180 3.79 0.35 -17.94
N ALA A 181 4.02 0.18 -19.24
CA ALA A 181 3.07 -0.46 -20.15
C ALA A 181 3.40 -1.92 -20.48
N ALA A 182 4.61 -2.40 -20.14
CA ALA A 182 5.08 -3.73 -20.48
C ALA A 182 5.98 -4.31 -19.38
N GLU A 183 5.89 -5.63 -19.18
CA GLU A 183 6.70 -6.40 -18.23
C GLU A 183 8.19 -6.22 -18.46
N SER A 184 8.63 -6.10 -19.72
CA SER A 184 10.04 -5.86 -20.06
C SER A 184 10.62 -4.58 -19.43
N SER A 185 9.77 -3.63 -19.03
CA SER A 185 10.22 -2.42 -18.31
C SER A 185 10.68 -2.73 -16.88
N CYS A 186 10.20 -3.80 -16.26
CA CYS A 186 10.55 -4.19 -14.89
C CYS A 186 12.04 -4.49 -14.74
N ALA A 187 12.71 -4.97 -15.79
CA ALA A 187 14.17 -5.20 -15.79
C ALA A 187 15.02 -3.92 -15.54
N THR A 188 14.42 -2.74 -15.67
CA THR A 188 15.09 -1.45 -15.40
C THR A 188 14.90 -0.93 -13.97
N PHE A 189 14.08 -1.62 -13.16
CA PHE A 189 13.82 -1.23 -11.78
C PHE A 189 14.98 -1.61 -10.87
N PRO A 190 15.15 -0.93 -9.72
CA PRO A 190 15.96 -1.44 -8.62
C PRO A 190 15.59 -2.89 -8.32
N ALA A 191 16.58 -3.74 -8.05
CA ALA A 191 16.40 -5.19 -7.93
C ALA A 191 15.30 -5.59 -6.94
N ALA A 192 15.17 -4.85 -5.83
CA ALA A 192 14.16 -5.09 -4.80
C ALA A 192 12.72 -4.83 -5.28
N LEU A 193 12.52 -3.97 -6.28
CA LEU A 193 11.21 -3.61 -6.82
C LEU A 193 10.79 -4.45 -8.04
N GLN A 194 11.73 -5.18 -8.66
CA GLN A 194 11.43 -5.99 -9.84
C GLN A 194 10.33 -7.03 -9.56
N PRO A 195 10.35 -7.80 -8.46
CA PRO A 195 9.30 -8.78 -8.20
C PRO A 195 7.89 -8.17 -8.07
N GLY A 196 7.78 -6.99 -7.44
CA GLY A 196 6.51 -6.27 -7.34
C GLY A 196 6.03 -5.69 -8.68
N CYS A 197 6.97 -5.29 -9.55
CA CYS A 197 6.66 -4.88 -10.92
C CYS A 197 6.19 -6.08 -11.76
N ASP A 198 6.91 -7.21 -11.69
CA ASP A 198 6.57 -8.44 -12.42
C ASP A 198 5.22 -9.01 -11.96
N PHE A 199 4.90 -8.90 -10.66
CA PHE A 199 3.59 -9.27 -10.11
C PHE A 199 2.42 -8.64 -10.89
N ARG A 200 2.58 -7.38 -11.31
CA ARG A 200 1.57 -6.66 -12.10
C ARG A 200 1.19 -7.39 -13.38
N PHE A 201 2.18 -7.95 -14.06
CA PHE A 201 2.01 -8.55 -15.38
C PHE A 201 1.71 -10.05 -15.28
N ALA A 202 2.25 -10.71 -14.25
CA ALA A 202 2.04 -12.12 -13.99
C ALA A 202 0.71 -12.36 -13.26
N TRP A 203 0.69 -12.32 -11.93
CA TRP A 203 -0.48 -12.69 -11.13
C TRP A 203 -1.66 -11.71 -11.29
N PHE A 204 -1.36 -10.41 -11.39
CA PHE A 204 -2.38 -9.38 -11.54
C PHE A 204 -2.84 -9.22 -13.01
N GLU A 205 -2.28 -10.00 -13.94
CA GLU A 205 -2.69 -10.11 -15.35
C GLU A 205 -2.87 -8.75 -16.07
N SER A 206 -2.10 -7.74 -15.68
CA SER A 206 -2.22 -6.36 -16.16
C SER A 206 -3.64 -5.78 -16.03
N ALA A 207 -4.44 -6.26 -15.09
CA ALA A 207 -5.80 -5.80 -14.90
C ALA A 207 -5.86 -4.28 -14.69
N ASP A 208 -6.72 -3.61 -15.45
CA ASP A 208 -6.87 -2.17 -15.37
C ASP A 208 -8.02 -1.80 -14.44
N ASN A 209 -7.66 -1.40 -13.22
CA ASN A 209 -8.58 -0.90 -12.19
C ASN A 209 -9.78 -1.83 -11.92
N PRO A 210 -9.55 -3.13 -11.63
CA PRO A 210 -10.62 -4.07 -11.35
C PRO A 210 -11.48 -3.63 -10.15
N THR A 211 -12.77 -3.85 -10.24
CA THR A 211 -13.70 -3.69 -9.10
C THR A 211 -13.54 -4.83 -8.11
N VAL A 212 -13.89 -4.58 -6.85
CA VAL A 212 -13.77 -5.55 -5.76
C VAL A 212 -15.00 -5.51 -4.85
N ASP A 213 -15.28 -6.64 -4.21
CA ASP A 213 -15.96 -6.66 -2.91
C ASP A 213 -14.90 -6.84 -1.83
N PHE A 214 -15.04 -6.16 -0.70
CA PHE A 214 -14.07 -6.20 0.39
C PHE A 214 -14.72 -6.47 1.74
N LYS A 215 -13.91 -7.02 2.65
CA LYS A 215 -14.20 -7.12 4.08
C LYS A 215 -12.91 -6.94 4.87
N GLN A 216 -12.99 -6.25 6.00
CA GLN A 216 -11.88 -6.11 6.93
C GLN A 216 -11.58 -7.45 7.61
N VAL A 217 -10.32 -7.84 7.73
CA VAL A 217 -9.90 -9.13 8.26
C VAL A 217 -8.74 -8.96 9.21
N GLU A 218 -8.48 -9.97 10.04
CA GLU A 218 -7.24 -10.02 10.82
C GLU A 218 -6.05 -10.04 9.87
N CYS A 219 -5.03 -9.22 10.15
CA CYS A 219 -3.87 -9.12 9.29
C CYS A 219 -3.03 -10.40 9.31
N PRO A 220 -2.78 -11.04 8.15
CA PRO A 220 -1.76 -12.08 8.05
C PRO A 220 -0.40 -11.59 8.59
N ALA A 221 0.26 -12.43 9.38
CA ALA A 221 1.58 -12.14 9.94
C ALA A 221 2.63 -11.80 8.85
N ALA A 222 2.46 -12.32 7.64
CA ALA A 222 3.33 -12.00 6.51
C ALA A 222 3.28 -10.51 6.11
N LEU A 223 2.12 -9.85 6.25
CA LEU A 223 1.96 -8.42 5.94
C LEU A 223 2.53 -7.54 7.05
N THR A 224 2.16 -7.84 8.31
CA THR A 224 2.58 -7.06 9.47
C THR A 224 4.06 -7.24 9.80
N LYS A 225 4.69 -8.33 9.36
CA LYS A 225 6.13 -8.52 9.49
C LYS A 225 6.93 -7.51 8.66
N SER A 226 6.49 -7.18 7.44
CA SER A 226 7.20 -6.20 6.59
C SER A 226 6.99 -4.78 7.09
N THR A 227 5.78 -4.45 7.57
CA THR A 227 5.47 -3.08 8.00
C THR A 227 5.79 -2.82 9.47
N GLY A 228 5.89 -3.85 10.32
CA GLY A 228 5.95 -3.69 11.77
C GLY A 228 4.66 -3.14 12.41
N CYS A 229 3.62 -2.88 11.60
CA CYS A 229 2.39 -2.25 12.03
C CYS A 229 1.26 -3.25 12.19
N LYS A 230 0.67 -3.29 13.39
CA LYS A 230 -0.48 -4.13 13.73
C LYS A 230 -1.38 -3.37 14.69
N ARG A 231 -2.68 -3.38 14.40
CA ARG A 231 -3.66 -2.65 15.19
C ARG A 231 -3.98 -3.37 16.50
N ALA A 232 -4.35 -2.61 17.53
CA ALA A 232 -4.77 -3.19 18.81
C ALA A 232 -6.08 -3.98 18.71
N ASP A 233 -6.93 -3.65 17.73
CA ASP A 233 -8.21 -4.31 17.46
C ASP A 233 -8.12 -5.42 16.40
N ASP A 234 -6.92 -5.74 15.89
CA ASP A 234 -6.73 -6.67 14.76
C ASP A 234 -7.26 -8.08 15.08
N THR A 235 -7.02 -8.58 16.29
CA THR A 235 -7.47 -9.91 16.75
C THR A 235 -8.98 -10.01 16.97
N SER A 236 -9.71 -8.88 16.91
CA SER A 236 -11.17 -8.87 16.92
C SER A 236 -11.78 -9.05 15.53
N MET A 237 -10.95 -8.96 14.48
CA MET A 237 -11.40 -9.13 13.10
C MET A 237 -11.50 -10.61 12.72
N PRO A 238 -12.39 -10.98 11.79
CA PRO A 238 -12.45 -12.34 11.29
C PRO A 238 -11.15 -12.74 10.58
N ALA A 239 -10.77 -14.01 10.73
CA ALA A 239 -9.66 -14.56 9.97
C ALA A 239 -9.92 -14.44 8.45
N PRO A 240 -8.88 -14.14 7.65
CA PRO A 240 -9.02 -14.09 6.22
C PRO A 240 -9.26 -15.47 5.60
N ASP A 241 -9.93 -15.49 4.45
CA ASP A 241 -10.03 -16.70 3.64
C ASP A 241 -8.76 -16.90 2.82
N VAL A 242 -7.86 -17.71 3.39
CA VAL A 242 -6.59 -18.11 2.77
C VAL A 242 -6.72 -19.31 1.83
N SER A 243 -7.93 -19.84 1.62
CA SER A 243 -8.12 -21.07 0.84
C SER A 243 -7.85 -20.89 -0.66
N GLY A 244 -7.63 -19.65 -1.13
CA GLY A 244 -7.24 -19.37 -2.52
C GLY A 244 -8.18 -20.00 -3.55
N SER A 245 -9.45 -20.18 -3.21
CA SER A 245 -10.44 -20.66 -4.16
C SER A 245 -11.74 -20.06 -3.70
N ALA A 246 -12.25 -19.08 -4.45
CA ALA A 246 -13.61 -18.62 -4.24
C ALA A 246 -14.52 -19.83 -4.39
N SER A 247 -14.92 -20.43 -3.27
CA SER A 247 -16.12 -21.25 -3.26
C SER A 247 -17.21 -20.33 -3.75
N ALA A 248 -17.63 -20.53 -5.01
CA ALA A 248 -18.82 -19.93 -5.55
C ALA A 248 -19.92 -20.14 -4.51
N SER A 249 -20.44 -19.04 -3.98
CA SER A 249 -21.57 -19.09 -3.06
C SER A 249 -22.67 -19.95 -3.68
N PRO A 250 -23.36 -20.82 -2.91
CA PRO A 250 -24.30 -21.76 -3.49
C PRO A 250 -25.45 -20.98 -4.13
N VAL A 251 -25.52 -21.05 -5.46
CA VAL A 251 -26.73 -20.66 -6.19
C VAL A 251 -27.88 -21.46 -5.56
N ALA A 252 -28.85 -20.73 -5.01
CA ALA A 252 -30.07 -21.32 -4.49
C ALA A 252 -30.72 -22.19 -5.58
N THR A 253 -30.67 -23.51 -5.41
CA THR A 253 -31.33 -24.47 -6.27
C THR A 253 -32.84 -24.24 -6.17
N TYR A 254 -33.39 -23.53 -7.15
CA TYR A 254 -34.82 -23.60 -7.42
C TYR A 254 -35.14 -25.01 -7.90
N SER A 255 -35.83 -25.75 -7.03
CA SER A 255 -36.42 -27.05 -7.34
C SER A 255 -37.33 -26.91 -8.54
N SER A 256 -36.91 -27.43 -9.69
CA SER A 256 -37.74 -27.55 -10.88
C SER A 256 -38.10 -29.01 -11.09
N ALA A 257 -39.39 -29.22 -11.27
CA ALA A 257 -40.09 -30.48 -11.25
C ALA A 257 -39.53 -31.55 -12.20
N VAL A 258 -39.64 -32.78 -11.72
CA VAL A 258 -39.37 -34.02 -12.45
C VAL A 258 -40.32 -34.13 -13.65
N VAL A 259 -39.78 -34.13 -14.87
CA VAL A 259 -40.49 -34.61 -16.05
C VAL A 259 -39.83 -35.93 -16.47
N ASN A 260 -40.52 -37.03 -16.18
CA ASN A 260 -40.15 -38.35 -16.65
C ASN A 260 -40.33 -38.42 -18.17
N ILE A 261 -39.24 -38.63 -18.90
CA ILE A 261 -39.30 -39.13 -20.29
C ILE A 261 -38.64 -40.50 -20.32
N VAL A 262 -39.48 -41.49 -20.57
CA VAL A 262 -39.13 -42.88 -20.86
C VAL A 262 -38.40 -42.91 -22.21
N SER A 263 -37.24 -43.57 -22.29
CA SER A 263 -36.68 -43.98 -23.57
C SER A 263 -36.03 -45.35 -23.45
N SER A 264 -36.57 -46.23 -24.28
CA SER A 264 -36.33 -47.66 -24.40
C SER A 264 -35.02 -47.99 -25.12
N SER A 265 -34.44 -49.08 -24.65
CA SER A 265 -33.43 -49.97 -25.23
C SER A 265 -33.36 -50.07 -26.76
N SER A 266 -32.14 -50.14 -27.29
CA SER A 266 -31.76 -51.20 -28.24
C SER A 266 -30.23 -51.32 -28.35
N SER A 267 -29.75 -52.52 -28.04
CA SER A 267 -28.38 -52.99 -28.19
C SER A 267 -28.06 -53.33 -29.64
N SER A 268 -26.82 -53.09 -30.07
CA SER A 268 -26.08 -53.97 -30.99
C SER A 268 -24.60 -53.66 -30.89
N ALA A 269 -23.83 -54.66 -30.47
CA ALA A 269 -22.39 -54.71 -30.60
C ALA A 269 -22.00 -55.03 -32.06
N VAL A 270 -20.75 -54.74 -32.46
CA VAL A 270 -19.81 -55.66 -33.14
C VAL A 270 -18.57 -54.90 -33.69
N VAL A 271 -17.42 -55.26 -33.12
CA VAL A 271 -16.08 -55.48 -33.73
C VAL A 271 -15.12 -54.30 -33.99
N ILE A 272 -14.02 -54.35 -33.23
CA ILE A 272 -12.67 -53.83 -33.54
C ILE A 272 -11.89 -54.98 -34.23
N PRO A 273 -10.89 -54.72 -35.10
CA PRO A 273 -9.53 -54.62 -34.58
C PRO A 273 -8.66 -53.50 -35.23
N ASN A 274 -7.77 -52.99 -34.38
CA ASN A 274 -6.58 -52.16 -34.62
C ASN A 274 -5.47 -53.02 -35.31
N PRO A 275 -4.17 -52.67 -35.37
CA PRO A 275 -3.41 -51.42 -35.57
C PRO A 275 -2.32 -51.55 -36.68
N ALA A 276 -1.61 -50.47 -37.02
CA ALA A 276 -0.15 -50.42 -37.29
C ALA A 276 0.25 -48.94 -37.49
N SER A 277 1.04 -48.28 -36.64
CA SER A 277 2.45 -48.46 -36.23
C SER A 277 3.49 -48.03 -37.27
N SER A 278 4.41 -47.18 -36.77
CA SER A 278 5.81 -46.95 -37.19
C SER A 278 6.05 -46.13 -38.48
N SER A 279 7.09 -45.31 -38.64
CA SER A 279 8.18 -44.75 -37.81
C SER A 279 9.07 -43.91 -38.74
N SER A 280 9.77 -42.91 -38.18
CA SER A 280 11.11 -42.41 -38.57
C SER A 280 11.34 -41.73 -39.94
N ALA A 281 11.85 -40.48 -39.92
CA ALA A 281 13.30 -40.18 -40.12
C ALA A 281 13.59 -38.72 -40.55
N LEU A 282 14.43 -38.06 -39.74
CA LEU A 282 15.55 -37.14 -40.04
C LEU A 282 15.76 -36.66 -41.50
N ILE A 283 15.81 -35.33 -41.72
CA ILE A 283 16.83 -34.64 -42.55
C ILE A 283 17.08 -33.20 -42.05
N ALA A 284 18.33 -32.93 -41.67
CA ALA A 284 19.09 -31.67 -41.82
C ALA A 284 20.54 -32.10 -42.17
N PRO A 285 21.50 -31.24 -42.58
CA PRO A 285 21.47 -29.78 -42.83
C PRO A 285 22.15 -29.39 -44.18
N THR A 286 22.12 -28.10 -44.56
CA THR A 286 23.19 -27.51 -45.40
C THR A 286 23.47 -26.06 -44.99
N SER A 287 24.74 -25.84 -44.67
CA SER A 287 25.39 -24.58 -44.33
C SER A 287 25.45 -23.59 -45.50
N ALA A 288 25.44 -22.29 -45.20
CA ALA A 288 26.15 -21.29 -45.99
C ALA A 288 26.70 -20.21 -45.05
N VAL A 289 28.02 -20.17 -44.99
CA VAL A 289 28.88 -19.16 -44.38
C VAL A 289 28.94 -17.97 -45.33
N VAL A 290 28.77 -16.74 -44.83
CA VAL A 290 29.33 -15.54 -45.44
C VAL A 290 30.02 -14.71 -44.36
N VAL A 291 31.34 -14.69 -44.46
CA VAL A 291 32.26 -13.73 -43.85
C VAL A 291 32.61 -12.72 -44.94
N LEU A 292 32.70 -11.42 -44.60
CA LEU A 292 33.61 -10.39 -45.16
C LEU A 292 33.27 -9.04 -44.47
N THR A 293 34.05 -8.62 -43.47
CA THR A 293 35.18 -7.66 -43.51
C THR A 293 34.81 -6.17 -43.45
N SER A 294 35.26 -5.55 -42.35
CA SER A 294 36.06 -4.31 -42.25
C SER A 294 35.62 -3.05 -42.99
N SER A 295 35.42 -1.97 -42.22
CA SER A 295 36.19 -0.72 -42.37
C SER A 295 36.06 0.16 -41.13
N ALA A 296 37.22 0.59 -40.62
CA ALA A 296 37.38 1.62 -39.62
C ALA A 296 37.90 2.91 -40.28
N VAL A 297 37.80 4.00 -39.51
CA VAL A 297 38.50 5.30 -39.66
C VAL A 297 37.82 6.30 -40.60
N VAL A 298 37.38 7.44 -40.05
CA VAL A 298 38.02 8.77 -40.21
C VAL A 298 37.36 9.76 -39.22
N ALA A 299 38.19 10.35 -38.37
CA ALA A 299 37.98 11.64 -37.71
C ALA A 299 38.87 12.69 -38.41
N PRO A 300 38.54 13.98 -38.26
CA PRO A 300 39.55 14.99 -37.96
C PRO A 300 39.10 15.85 -36.74
N THR A 301 39.87 16.04 -35.66
CA THR A 301 40.91 17.09 -35.44
C THR A 301 40.53 18.44 -36.04
N SER A 302 40.59 19.62 -35.43
CA SER A 302 41.09 20.22 -34.18
C SER A 302 40.96 21.75 -34.44
N ALA A 303 40.59 22.68 -33.57
CA ALA A 303 41.38 23.29 -32.49
C ALA A 303 40.80 24.71 -32.23
N SER A 304 40.85 25.17 -30.98
CA SER A 304 41.18 26.54 -30.50
C SER A 304 40.45 27.78 -31.06
N SER A 305 40.26 28.91 -30.37
CA SER A 305 40.35 29.37 -28.96
C SER A 305 40.16 30.90 -29.01
N SER A 306 39.62 31.47 -27.93
CA SER A 306 39.97 32.81 -27.37
C SER A 306 39.20 34.10 -27.75
N LYS A 307 38.96 34.87 -26.67
CA LYS A 307 38.76 36.33 -26.47
C LYS A 307 37.36 36.93 -26.72
N VAL A 308 36.66 37.43 -25.67
CA VAL A 308 36.88 38.63 -24.81
C VAL A 308 36.56 39.94 -25.51
N SER A 309 35.49 40.61 -25.06
CA SER A 309 35.34 42.04 -24.70
C SER A 309 33.83 42.36 -24.60
N SER A 310 33.26 42.59 -23.41
CA SER A 310 33.17 43.86 -22.67
C SER A 310 32.58 45.03 -23.48
N VAL A 311 31.38 45.51 -23.09
CA VAL A 311 31.11 46.85 -22.50
C VAL A 311 29.59 47.15 -22.43
N ALA A 312 29.16 47.45 -21.21
CA ALA A 312 28.14 48.38 -20.70
C ALA A 312 26.83 48.70 -21.45
N GLY A 313 25.72 48.76 -20.67
CA GLY A 313 24.83 49.93 -20.71
C GLY A 313 23.32 49.73 -20.55
N ILE A 314 22.84 49.81 -19.30
CA ILE A 314 21.65 50.56 -18.84
C ILE A 314 20.21 50.04 -19.17
N SER A 315 19.61 49.49 -18.10
CA SER A 315 18.33 49.81 -17.42
C SER A 315 16.92 49.71 -18.05
N THR A 316 16.03 49.23 -17.15
CA THR A 316 14.55 49.36 -17.02
C THR A 316 13.71 48.43 -17.90
N SER A 317 12.67 47.72 -17.43
CA SER A 317 11.92 47.72 -16.16
C SER A 317 11.10 46.41 -16.07
N ALA A 318 11.01 45.82 -14.87
CA ALA A 318 10.08 44.75 -14.54
C ALA A 318 9.18 45.22 -13.37
N PRO A 319 7.87 44.90 -13.34
CA PRO A 319 6.99 45.39 -12.29
C PRO A 319 7.07 44.52 -11.03
N ALA A 320 7.19 45.21 -9.89
CA ALA A 320 7.05 44.68 -8.55
C ALA A 320 5.57 44.59 -8.16
N HIS A 321 5.16 43.50 -7.52
CA HIS A 321 3.92 43.43 -6.76
C HIS A 321 4.25 43.54 -5.27
N THR A 322 3.90 44.69 -4.70
CA THR A 322 3.98 45.00 -3.27
C THR A 322 2.66 44.66 -2.59
N HIS A 323 2.77 44.03 -1.42
CA HIS A 323 1.72 43.96 -0.41
C HIS A 323 1.43 45.36 0.14
N THR A 324 0.14 45.67 0.36
CA THR A 324 -0.27 46.76 1.26
C THR A 324 -1.56 46.38 1.97
N SER A 325 -1.52 46.41 3.30
CA SER A 325 -2.64 46.23 4.21
C SER A 325 -3.62 47.40 4.14
N ALA A 326 -4.91 47.10 4.25
CA ALA A 326 -5.94 48.06 4.67
C ALA A 326 -6.87 47.40 5.69
N THR A 327 -7.04 48.11 6.81
CA THR A 327 -7.83 47.82 8.00
C THR A 327 -9.34 47.86 7.77
N LYS A 328 -10.11 46.95 8.40
CA LYS A 328 -11.40 47.30 9.02
C LYS A 328 -11.77 46.33 10.15
N SER A 329 -12.07 46.91 11.31
CA SER A 329 -12.48 46.29 12.58
C SER A 329 -13.76 45.46 12.51
N GLU A 330 -13.86 44.42 13.34
CA GLU A 330 -14.95 44.30 14.32
C GLU A 330 -14.65 43.32 15.47
N LYS A 331 -15.26 43.62 16.61
CA LYS A 331 -15.07 43.10 17.99
C LYS A 331 -15.36 41.60 18.15
N LYS A 332 -14.70 40.94 19.12
CA LYS A 332 -15.26 40.64 20.48
C LYS A 332 -14.41 39.61 21.28
N SER A 333 -13.86 40.08 22.40
CA SER A 333 -13.78 39.46 23.74
C SER A 333 -13.18 38.06 23.93
N LEU A 334 -11.98 38.01 24.54
CA LEU A 334 -11.54 36.91 25.41
C LEU A 334 -10.98 37.52 26.70
N THR A 335 -11.56 37.09 27.82
CA THR A 335 -11.26 37.53 29.19
C THR A 335 -10.05 36.74 29.71
N VAL A 336 -9.02 37.46 30.17
CA VAL A 336 -7.92 36.92 31.00
C VAL A 336 -8.05 37.55 32.38
N ALA A 337 -7.96 36.75 33.43
CA ALA A 337 -7.81 37.20 34.81
C ALA A 337 -6.56 36.55 35.44
N PRO A 338 -5.89 37.23 36.39
CA PRO A 338 -4.44 37.13 36.58
C PRO A 338 -4.00 36.24 37.75
N GLN A 339 -2.76 35.75 37.67
CA GLN A 339 -2.00 35.19 38.78
C GLN A 339 -1.42 36.31 39.67
N SER A 340 -1.51 36.12 40.98
CA SER A 340 -0.79 36.88 42.01
C SER A 340 -0.07 35.91 42.96
N THR A 341 1.16 36.25 43.28
CA THR A 341 2.12 35.48 44.09
C THR A 341 1.99 35.70 45.59
N SER A 342 2.49 34.70 46.33
CA SER A 342 3.15 34.72 47.65
C SER A 342 2.32 35.01 48.91
N THR A 343 2.22 34.02 49.80
CA THR A 343 2.88 34.01 51.13
C THR A 343 2.56 32.70 51.88
N VAL A 344 3.60 31.99 52.35
CA VAL A 344 3.49 30.84 53.26
C VAL A 344 3.93 31.31 54.63
N SER A 345 3.06 31.14 55.63
CA SER A 345 3.36 31.38 57.06
C SER A 345 3.34 30.05 57.79
N ALA A 346 4.32 29.89 58.68
CA ALA A 346 4.56 28.74 59.53
C ALA A 346 3.55 28.65 60.71
N GLY A 347 3.41 27.44 61.27
CA GLY A 347 3.14 27.30 62.71
C GLY A 347 2.28 26.13 63.18
N TYR A 348 2.96 25.09 63.66
CA TYR A 348 2.78 24.43 64.97
C TYR A 348 1.92 23.16 65.18
N GLY A 349 2.62 22.13 65.68
CA GLY A 349 2.18 21.12 66.67
C GLY A 349 1.80 19.75 66.10
N GLY A 350 2.39 18.61 66.47
CA GLY A 350 3.39 18.25 67.49
C GLY A 350 3.38 16.73 67.70
N GLY A 351 4.53 16.16 68.10
CA GLY A 351 4.73 14.83 68.70
C GLY A 351 4.58 13.62 67.78
N GLU A 352 5.28 12.51 67.93
CA GLU A 352 6.44 12.06 68.71
C GLU A 352 6.65 10.59 68.26
N ASP A 353 7.89 10.10 68.39
CA ASP A 353 8.28 8.69 68.56
C ASP A 353 8.38 7.69 67.36
N ASP A 354 9.64 7.41 67.05
CA ASP A 354 10.35 6.10 67.09
C ASP A 354 10.15 4.97 66.06
N ASP A 355 11.30 4.31 65.86
CA ASP A 355 11.57 2.94 65.39
C ASP A 355 11.79 2.63 63.89
N THR A 356 13.05 2.85 63.48
CA THR A 356 14.08 1.86 63.07
C THR A 356 13.67 0.44 62.58
N CYS A 357 14.48 -0.05 61.61
CA CYS A 357 14.75 -1.46 61.20
C CYS A 357 13.74 -2.12 60.25
N ASP A 358 14.08 -2.81 59.15
CA ASP A 358 15.31 -3.41 58.57
C ASP A 358 15.07 -3.50 57.03
N ILE A 359 15.98 -3.23 56.09
CA ILE A 359 17.12 -4.04 55.58
C ILE A 359 16.86 -5.55 55.52
N GLU A 360 16.40 -6.02 54.34
CA GLU A 360 17.13 -6.92 53.42
C GLU A 360 16.44 -6.89 52.05
#